data_AF-A0A645FRT1-F1
#
_entry.id   AF-A0A645FRT1-F1
#
_cell.length_a   1.000
_cell.length_b   1.000
_cell.length_c   1.000
_cell.angle_alpha   90.00
_cell.angle_beta   90.00
_cell.angle_gamma   90.00
#
_symmetry.space_group_name_H-M   'P 1'
#
loop_
_entity.id
_entity.type
_entity.pdbx_description
1 polymer ?
#
loop_
_entity_poly.entity_id
_entity_poly.type
_entity_poly.pdbx_seq_one_letter_code
_entity_poly.pdbx_strand_id
1 'polypeptide(L)'
;MPTQDILLEVAQQKSRSGFPHFTVGFAAESENLLMNAQIKMTRKNLDMIVANDISKKDSGFEVDANQVTFLLKDGSKETLPLLPKNEVAEHIIQKIIDWGK
;
A
#
# COMPACT_ATOMS: atom_id res chain seq x y z
N MET A 1 -15.79 -19.39 -7.38
CA MET A 1 -15.98 -18.76 -6.05
C MET A 1 -14.85 -17.78 -5.82
N PRO A 2 -15.05 -16.67 -5.11
CA PRO A 2 -13.94 -15.79 -4.75
C PRO A 2 -12.93 -16.56 -3.89
N THR A 3 -11.65 -16.20 -4.03
CA THR A 3 -10.59 -16.72 -3.17
C THR A 3 -10.68 -16.11 -1.77
N GLN A 4 -10.06 -16.77 -0.80
CA GLN A 4 -9.93 -16.27 0.56
C GLN A 4 -9.11 -14.96 0.58
N ASP A 5 -9.63 -13.93 1.26
CA ASP A 5 -8.93 -12.65 1.43
C ASP A 5 -7.99 -12.71 2.64
N ILE A 6 -6.76 -13.18 2.42
CA ILE A 6 -5.72 -13.32 3.45
C ILE A 6 -5.49 -12.00 4.21
N LEU A 7 -5.48 -10.87 3.51
CA LEU A 7 -5.20 -9.58 4.14
C LEU A 7 -6.36 -9.11 5.03
N LEU A 8 -7.59 -9.52 4.75
CA LEU A 8 -8.72 -9.31 5.65
C LEU A 8 -8.59 -10.15 6.94
N GLU A 9 -8.07 -11.37 6.84
CA GLU A 9 -7.82 -12.22 8.02
C GLU A 9 -6.72 -11.66 8.91
N VAL A 10 -5.63 -11.15 8.33
CA VAL A 10 -4.59 -10.41 9.06
C VAL A 10 -5.19 -9.21 9.78
N ALA A 11 -6.11 -8.47 9.15
CA ALA A 11 -6.80 -7.35 9.77
C ALA A 11 -7.64 -7.78 10.99
N GLN A 12 -8.34 -8.92 10.89
CA GLN A 12 -9.11 -9.48 12.00
C GLN A 12 -8.21 -9.93 13.15
N GLN A 13 -7.07 -10.57 12.83
CA GLN A 13 -6.07 -10.96 13.83
C GLN A 13 -5.50 -9.74 14.57
N LYS A 14 -5.17 -8.67 13.84
CA LYS A 14 -4.71 -7.40 14.40
C LYS A 14 -5.72 -6.82 15.38
N SER A 15 -6.99 -6.78 15.01
CA SER A 15 -8.06 -6.28 15.90
C SER A 15 -8.23 -7.12 17.17
N ARG A 16 -7.97 -8.43 17.12
CA ARG A 16 -8.10 -9.34 18.28
C ARG A 16 -6.88 -9.33 19.19
N SER A 17 -5.67 -9.25 18.62
CA SER A 17 -4.42 -9.49 19.33
C SER A 17 -3.53 -8.26 19.49
N GLY A 18 -3.79 -7.19 18.73
CA GLY A 18 -2.89 -6.05 18.59
C GLY A 18 -1.71 -6.27 17.64
N PHE A 19 -1.55 -7.50 17.09
CA PHE A 19 -0.48 -7.87 16.16
C PHE A 19 -1.01 -8.33 14.80
N PRO A 20 -0.33 -8.00 13.67
CA PRO A 20 0.86 -7.15 13.60
C PRO A 20 0.54 -5.68 13.91
N HIS A 21 1.51 -4.99 14.51
CA HIS A 21 1.38 -3.60 14.93
C HIS A 21 1.16 -2.66 13.74
N PHE A 22 1.97 -2.82 12.69
CA PHE A 22 1.85 -2.08 11.43
C PHE A 22 1.49 -3.01 10.28
N THR A 23 0.53 -2.61 9.44
CA THR A 23 0.13 -3.33 8.24
C THR A 23 0.22 -2.45 7.01
N VAL A 24 0.95 -2.94 6.01
CA VAL A 24 1.12 -2.30 4.69
C VAL A 24 0.43 -3.15 3.64
N GLY A 25 -0.48 -2.56 2.86
CA GLY A 25 -1.03 -3.17 1.65
C GLY A 25 -0.38 -2.64 0.39
N PHE A 26 -0.56 -3.36 -0.71
CA PHE A 26 -0.23 -2.89 -2.06
C PHE A 26 -1.48 -2.96 -2.93
N ALA A 27 -1.69 -1.94 -3.77
CA ALA A 27 -2.73 -1.91 -4.78
C ALA A 27 -2.11 -1.42 -6.09
N ALA A 28 -2.31 -2.17 -7.17
CA ALA A 28 -1.88 -1.79 -8.50
C ALA A 28 -3.11 -1.70 -9.39
N GLU A 29 -3.38 -0.52 -9.95
CA GLU A 29 -4.56 -0.27 -10.78
C GLU A 29 -4.30 0.72 -11.90
N SER A 30 -5.04 0.57 -12.99
CA SER A 30 -4.97 1.45 -14.16
C SER A 30 -5.98 2.61 -14.11
N GLU A 31 -7.00 2.53 -13.25
CA GLU A 31 -8.07 3.51 -13.16
C GLU A 31 -8.53 3.68 -11.70
N ASN A 32 -8.94 4.89 -11.32
CA ASN A 32 -9.50 5.19 -9.99
C ASN A 32 -8.60 4.77 -8.80
N LEU A 33 -7.28 4.69 -9.05
CA LEU A 33 -6.28 4.12 -8.15
C LEU A 33 -6.42 4.58 -6.69
N LEU A 34 -6.46 5.89 -6.46
CA LEU A 34 -6.50 6.45 -5.10
C LEU A 34 -7.81 6.12 -4.37
N MET A 35 -8.95 6.20 -5.07
CA MET A 35 -10.26 5.86 -4.51
C MET A 35 -10.30 4.38 -4.11
N ASN A 36 -9.87 3.50 -5.01
CA ASN A 36 -9.88 2.07 -4.80
C ASN A 36 -8.84 1.63 -3.75
N ALA A 37 -7.68 2.30 -3.68
CA ALA A 37 -6.70 2.09 -2.62
C ALA A 37 -7.26 2.49 -1.25
N GLN A 38 -7.92 3.65 -1.15
CA GLN A 38 -8.57 4.10 0.09
C GLN A 38 -9.65 3.12 0.56
N ILE A 39 -10.50 2.63 -0.36
CA ILE A 39 -11.53 1.62 -0.04
C ILE A 39 -10.89 0.34 0.51
N LYS A 40 -9.83 -0.16 -0.13
CA LYS A 40 -9.11 -1.36 0.34
C LYS A 40 -8.46 -1.12 1.71
N MET A 41 -7.82 0.02 1.89
CA MET A 41 -7.16 0.40 3.14
C MET A 41 -8.14 0.41 4.31
N THR A 42 -9.29 1.08 4.15
CA THR A 42 -10.33 1.14 5.17
C THR A 42 -10.93 -0.25 5.44
N ARG A 43 -11.30 -0.98 4.38
CA ARG A 43 -11.91 -2.32 4.50
C ARG A 43 -11.00 -3.32 5.20
N LYS A 44 -9.69 -3.21 4.99
CA LYS A 44 -8.68 -4.12 5.54
C LYS A 44 -7.93 -3.53 6.75
N ASN A 45 -8.41 -2.42 7.31
CA ASN A 45 -7.86 -1.77 8.50
C ASN A 45 -6.32 -1.61 8.46
N LEU A 46 -5.79 -1.21 7.30
CA LEU A 46 -4.34 -1.05 7.09
C LEU A 46 -3.86 0.27 7.67
N ASP A 47 -2.59 0.33 8.07
CA ASP A 47 -1.98 1.59 8.50
C ASP A 47 -1.39 2.37 7.32
N MET A 48 -0.98 1.65 6.27
CA MET A 48 -0.52 2.21 5.01
C MET A 48 -0.98 1.35 3.83
N ILE A 49 -1.26 1.98 2.70
CA ILE A 49 -1.34 1.29 1.40
C ILE A 49 -0.46 1.98 0.37
N VAL A 50 0.32 1.18 -0.36
CA VAL A 50 1.14 1.61 -1.49
C VAL A 50 0.30 1.45 -2.76
N ALA A 51 -0.12 2.56 -3.33
CA ALA A 51 -0.92 2.61 -4.55
C ALA A 51 0.01 2.81 -5.76
N ASN A 52 0.19 1.78 -6.57
CA ASN A 52 1.02 1.79 -7.77
C ASN A 52 0.17 2.07 -9.02
N ASP A 53 0.50 3.15 -9.73
CA ASP A 53 -0.10 3.45 -11.02
C ASP A 53 0.56 2.61 -12.12
N ILE A 54 -0.21 1.68 -12.68
CA ILE A 54 0.23 0.78 -13.75
C ILE A 54 -0.36 1.18 -15.12
N SER A 55 -0.92 2.38 -15.22
CA SER A 55 -1.50 2.88 -16.48
C SER A 55 -0.43 3.29 -17.51
N LYS A 56 0.78 3.59 -17.08
CA LYS A 56 1.87 4.04 -17.95
C LYS A 56 2.76 2.88 -18.39
N LYS A 57 3.31 3.00 -19.60
CA LYS A 57 4.21 1.97 -20.17
C LYS A 57 5.55 1.87 -19.44
N ASP A 58 5.93 2.91 -18.71
CA ASP A 58 7.18 3.04 -17.97
C ASP A 58 7.03 2.78 -16.46
N SER A 59 5.84 2.35 -15.99
CA SER A 59 5.60 1.96 -14.58
C SER A 59 4.88 0.60 -14.45
N GLY A 60 5.26 -0.20 -13.43
CA GLY A 60 4.52 -1.42 -13.06
C GLY A 60 5.30 -2.74 -13.12
N PHE A 61 4.66 -3.80 -13.60
CA PHE A 61 5.10 -5.17 -13.38
C PHE A 61 6.36 -5.56 -14.17
N GLU A 62 6.50 -5.12 -15.42
CA GLU A 62 7.57 -5.53 -16.33
C GLU A 62 8.64 -4.44 -16.58
N VAL A 63 8.68 -3.43 -15.73
CA VAL A 63 9.66 -2.33 -15.79
C VAL A 63 10.35 -2.17 -14.44
N ASP A 64 11.54 -1.58 -14.44
CA ASP A 64 12.35 -1.46 -13.20
C ASP A 64 11.90 -0.31 -12.28
N ALA A 65 10.95 0.52 -12.73
CA ALA A 65 10.47 1.70 -12.01
C ALA A 65 8.98 1.64 -11.67
N ASN A 66 8.61 2.33 -10.59
CA ASN A 66 7.23 2.52 -10.18
C ASN A 66 6.99 3.99 -9.83
N GLN A 67 5.78 4.47 -10.11
CA GLN A 67 5.26 5.71 -9.53
C GLN A 67 4.18 5.33 -8.52
N VAL A 68 4.48 5.51 -7.24
CA VAL A 68 3.58 5.11 -6.16
C VAL A 68 3.07 6.30 -5.38
N THR A 69 1.86 6.16 -4.84
CA THR A 69 1.33 7.04 -3.80
C THR A 69 1.12 6.25 -2.52
N PHE A 70 1.72 6.69 -1.42
CA PHE A 70 1.43 6.20 -0.09
C PHE A 70 0.18 6.88 0.43
N LEU A 71 -0.77 6.09 0.93
CA LEU A 71 -1.89 6.58 1.72
C LEU A 71 -1.75 6.02 3.14
N LEU A 72 -1.80 6.90 4.13
CA LEU A 72 -1.66 6.57 5.54
C LEU A 72 -2.98 6.74 6.29
N LYS A 73 -3.10 6.04 7.41
CA LYS A 73 -4.35 5.97 8.18
C LYS A 73 -4.74 7.29 8.83
N ASP A 74 -3.78 8.19 9.04
CA ASP A 74 -4.01 9.57 9.51
C ASP A 74 -4.55 10.49 8.41
N GLY A 75 -4.73 9.99 7.19
CA GLY A 75 -5.18 10.74 6.03
C GLY A 75 -4.05 11.42 5.26
N SER A 76 -2.80 11.31 5.71
CA SER A 76 -1.66 11.81 4.96
C SER A 76 -1.45 11.00 3.68
N LYS A 77 -0.97 11.71 2.65
CA LYS A 77 -0.69 11.15 1.33
C LYS A 77 0.64 11.68 0.83
N GLU A 78 1.40 10.81 0.18
CA GLU A 78 2.68 11.17 -0.41
C GLU A 78 2.83 10.45 -1.74
N THR A 79 3.02 11.21 -2.81
CA THR A 79 3.29 10.67 -4.14
C THR A 79 4.78 10.78 -4.41
N LEU A 80 5.42 9.64 -4.65
CA LEU A 80 6.82 9.60 -5.08
C LEU A 80 6.91 9.91 -6.57
N PRO A 81 8.04 10.48 -7.04
CA PRO A 81 8.33 10.52 -8.48
C PRO A 81 8.46 9.08 -9.03
N LEU A 82 8.62 8.96 -10.35
CA LEU A 82 8.97 7.68 -10.95
C LEU A 82 10.36 7.28 -10.45
N LEU A 83 10.45 6.20 -9.67
CA LEU A 83 11.67 5.76 -9.03
C LEU A 83 11.92 4.27 -9.31
N PRO A 84 13.20 3.83 -9.34
CA PRO A 84 13.55 2.42 -9.30
C PRO A 84 12.86 1.66 -8.15
N LYS A 85 12.51 0.40 -8.37
CA LYS A 85 11.80 -0.44 -7.39
C LYS A 85 12.52 -0.57 -6.05
N ASN A 86 13.86 -0.59 -6.05
CA ASN A 86 14.67 -0.62 -4.83
C ASN A 86 14.53 0.68 -4.03
N GLU A 87 14.54 1.84 -4.69
CA GLU A 87 14.34 3.13 -4.02
C GLU A 87 12.92 3.23 -3.44
N VAL A 88 11.90 2.78 -4.18
CA VAL A 88 10.53 2.69 -3.64
C VAL A 88 10.47 1.79 -2.41
N ALA A 89 11.20 0.67 -2.40
CA ALA A 89 11.27 -0.21 -1.24
C ALA A 89 11.93 0.49 -0.03
N GLU A 90 13.02 1.24 -0.24
CA GLU A 90 13.66 2.04 0.80
C GLU A 90 12.69 3.06 1.41
N HIS A 91 11.92 3.76 0.58
CA HIS A 91 10.88 4.68 1.06
C HIS A 91 9.79 3.98 1.87
N ILE A 92 9.35 2.79 1.46
CA ILE A 92 8.35 2.00 2.22
C ILE A 92 8.91 1.60 3.58
N ILE A 93 10.15 1.12 3.64
CA ILE A 93 10.81 0.76 4.90
C ILE A 93 10.96 1.98 5.80
N GLN A 94 11.35 3.13 5.24
CA GLN A 94 11.45 4.37 6.02
C GLN A 94 10.12 4.75 6.66
N LYS A 95 8.98 4.62 5.94
CA LYS A 95 7.64 4.85 6.53
C LYS A 95 7.32 3.91 7.68
N ILE A 96 7.79 2.66 7.63
CA ILE A 96 7.60 1.70 8.71
C ILE A 96 8.48 2.06 9.91
N ILE A 97 9.72 2.49 9.68
CA ILE A 97 10.65 2.94 10.75
C ILE A 97 10.11 4.21 11.44
N ASP A 98 9.59 5.15 10.65
CA ASP A 98 9.06 6.43 11.16
C ASP A 98 7.71 6.26 11.86
N TRP A 99 7.08 5.09 11.77
CA TRP A 99 5.85 4.75 12.48
C TRP A 99 6.15 4.53 13.97
N GLY A 100 6.45 5.63 14.66
CA GLY A 100 6.85 5.69 16.07
C GLY A 100 5.69 5.49 17.04
N LYS A 101 5.01 4.35 16.95
CA LYS A 101 4.11 3.85 18.00
C LYS A 101 4.81 2.89 18.93
#